data_AF-A0A972UYW9-F1
#
_entry.id   AF-A0A972UYW9-F1
#
_cell.length_a   1.000
_cell.length_b   1.000
_cell.length_c   1.000
_cell.angle_alpha   90.00
_cell.angle_beta   90.00
_cell.angle_gamma   90.00
#
_symmetry.space_group_name_H-M   'P 1'
#
loop_
_entity.id
_entity.type
_entity.pdbx_description
1 polymer ?
#
loop_
_entity_poly.entity_id
_entity_poly.type
_entity_poly.pdbx_seq_one_letter_code
_entity_poly.pdbx_strand_id
1 'polypeptide(L)'
;MKNGRKMMLRLIVKDYLQNLKERRELDYIFPILLEQMNFKIVKTAKSSHGQPEYGKDIVAVGKYEQKKCLYIFQLKAGKDKNINNKSFSGEIGIRESLIQARDVEYTDRSIPEIKDLPRRIVLVHPGEIQSNYKPVFEGFLKKEFPEGNFERWDITFLSDKFSKYMLNEY
;
A
#
# COMPACT_ATOMS: atom_id res chain seq x y z
N MET A 1 -7.61 29.49 -13.72
CA MET A 1 -8.57 29.07 -12.66
C MET A 1 -8.61 27.57 -12.41
N LYS A 2 -8.75 26.69 -13.42
CA LYS A 2 -8.86 25.22 -13.22
C LYS A 2 -7.66 24.58 -12.49
N ASN A 3 -6.42 24.98 -12.83
CA ASN A 3 -5.22 24.42 -12.19
C ASN A 3 -5.05 24.80 -10.71
N GLY A 4 -5.49 26.01 -10.31
CA GLY A 4 -5.43 26.44 -8.91
C GLY A 4 -6.39 25.66 -8.01
N ARG A 5 -7.61 25.38 -8.50
CA ARG A 5 -8.59 24.55 -7.80
C ARG A 5 -8.07 23.12 -7.58
N LYS A 6 -7.45 22.54 -8.62
CA LYS A 6 -6.84 21.21 -8.58
C LYS A 6 -5.70 21.10 -7.57
N MET A 7 -4.81 22.09 -7.57
CA MET A 7 -3.75 22.15 -6.58
C MET A 7 -4.31 22.26 -5.16
N MET A 8 -5.34 23.08 -4.95
CA MET A 8 -5.97 23.24 -3.64
C MET A 8 -6.65 21.95 -3.16
N LEU A 9 -7.39 21.25 -4.03
CA LEU A 9 -8.03 19.97 -3.68
C LEU A 9 -7.02 18.89 -3.34
N ARG A 10 -5.92 18.82 -4.08
CA ARG A 10 -4.81 17.92 -3.75
C ARG A 10 -4.22 18.21 -2.37
N LEU A 11 -4.07 19.48 -1.99
CA LEU A 11 -3.60 19.86 -0.66
C LEU A 11 -4.59 19.48 0.44
N ILE A 12 -5.90 19.64 0.20
CA ILE A 12 -6.93 19.20 1.14
C ILE A 12 -6.90 17.68 1.33
N VAL A 13 -6.80 16.92 0.23
CA VAL A 13 -6.68 15.44 0.29
C VAL A 13 -5.40 15.02 1.01
N LYS A 14 -4.28 15.70 0.73
CA LYS A 14 -3.02 15.46 1.41
C LYS A 14 -3.15 15.67 2.92
N ASP A 15 -3.71 16.81 3.33
CA ASP A 15 -3.91 17.14 4.74
C ASP A 15 -4.83 16.10 5.42
N TYR A 16 -5.93 15.72 4.77
CA TYR A 16 -6.83 14.68 5.27
C TYR A 16 -6.09 13.35 5.49
N LEU A 17 -5.36 12.86 4.48
CA LEU A 17 -4.63 11.58 4.56
C LEU A 17 -3.53 11.61 5.62
N GLN A 18 -2.82 12.73 5.77
CA GLN A 18 -1.78 12.88 6.80
C GLN A 18 -2.38 12.88 8.21
N ASN A 19 -3.61 13.32 8.38
CA ASN A 19 -4.29 13.44 9.67
C ASN A 19 -5.14 12.23 10.07
N LEU A 20 -5.16 11.15 9.27
CA LEU A 20 -5.76 9.88 9.67
C LEU A 20 -5.15 9.42 11.01
N LYS A 21 -5.98 9.39 12.05
CA LYS A 21 -5.53 9.11 13.43
C LYS A 21 -5.40 7.61 13.63
N GLU A 22 -6.27 6.84 12.97
CA GLU A 22 -6.37 5.40 13.14
C GLU A 22 -6.18 4.66 11.82
N ARG A 23 -5.58 3.47 11.91
CA ARG A 23 -5.38 2.58 10.75
C ARG A 23 -6.70 2.22 10.06
N ARG A 24 -7.77 2.01 10.84
CA ARG A 24 -9.10 1.63 10.32
C ARG A 24 -9.65 2.61 9.29
N GLU A 25 -9.26 3.89 9.37
CA GLU A 25 -9.70 4.90 8.42
C GLU A 25 -9.08 4.64 7.04
N LEU A 26 -7.77 4.35 7.01
CA LEU A 26 -7.09 3.96 5.77
C LEU A 26 -7.62 2.63 5.23
N ASP A 27 -7.84 1.64 6.11
CA ASP A 27 -8.41 0.33 5.73
C ASP A 27 -9.81 0.47 5.12
N TYR A 28 -10.54 1.54 5.43
CA TYR A 28 -11.87 1.82 4.88
C TYR A 28 -11.79 2.48 3.49
N ILE A 29 -10.99 3.54 3.34
CA ILE A 29 -10.96 4.35 2.11
C ILE A 29 -10.09 3.73 1.00
N PHE A 30 -9.05 2.98 1.35
CA PHE A 30 -8.09 2.48 0.38
C PHE A 30 -8.64 1.38 -0.55
N PRO A 31 -9.45 0.41 -0.09
CA PRO A 31 -10.14 -0.53 -0.99
C PRO A 31 -10.99 0.18 -2.06
N ILE A 32 -11.70 1.24 -1.66
CA ILE A 32 -12.54 2.03 -2.59
C ILE A 32 -11.68 2.69 -3.66
N LEU A 33 -10.53 3.26 -3.28
CA LEU A 33 -9.58 3.82 -4.24
C LEU A 33 -9.08 2.75 -5.22
N LEU A 34 -8.73 1.55 -4.74
CA LEU A 34 -8.26 0.45 -5.59
C LEU A 34 -9.30 0.08 -6.65
N GLU A 35 -10.57 -0.04 -6.26
CA GLU A 35 -11.68 -0.31 -7.19
C GLU A 35 -11.82 0.79 -8.25
N GLN A 36 -11.76 2.07 -7.85
CA GLN A 36 -11.76 3.19 -8.81
C GLN A 36 -10.53 3.18 -9.75
N MET A 37 -9.43 2.59 -9.30
CA MET A 37 -8.23 2.35 -10.09
C MET A 37 -8.31 1.07 -10.94
N ASN A 38 -9.47 0.40 -11.00
CA ASN A 38 -9.75 -0.86 -11.70
C ASN A 38 -8.96 -2.07 -11.18
N PHE A 39 -8.61 -2.08 -9.89
CA PHE A 39 -8.15 -3.30 -9.23
C PHE A 39 -9.35 -4.18 -8.86
N LYS A 40 -9.20 -5.49 -9.04
CA LYS A 40 -10.13 -6.50 -8.52
C LYS A 40 -9.60 -7.03 -7.19
N ILE A 41 -10.23 -6.66 -6.09
CA ILE A 41 -9.85 -7.15 -4.75
C ILE A 41 -10.22 -8.64 -4.64
N VAL A 42 -9.27 -9.45 -4.17
CA VAL A 42 -9.46 -10.91 -3.95
C VAL A 42 -9.48 -11.25 -2.46
N LYS A 43 -8.77 -10.49 -1.62
CA LYS A 43 -8.77 -10.67 -0.16
C LYS A 43 -8.60 -9.34 0.55
N THR A 44 -9.23 -9.20 1.71
CA THR A 44 -8.94 -8.14 2.69
C THR A 44 -8.68 -8.76 4.07
N ALA A 45 -8.02 -8.04 4.96
CA ALA A 45 -7.81 -8.44 6.35
C ALA A 45 -9.12 -8.86 7.05
N LYS A 46 -10.22 -8.15 6.80
CA LYS A 46 -11.53 -8.46 7.39
C LYS A 46 -12.07 -9.84 7.00
N SER A 47 -11.63 -10.40 5.87
CA SER A 47 -12.04 -11.74 5.41
C SER A 47 -11.10 -12.86 5.88
N SER A 48 -10.11 -12.58 6.74
CA SER A 48 -9.14 -13.57 7.22
C SER A 48 -9.67 -14.46 8.35
N HIS A 49 -10.83 -14.15 8.94
CA HIS A 49 -11.44 -14.90 10.05
C HIS A 49 -10.47 -15.23 11.21
N GLY A 50 -9.49 -14.35 11.48
CA GLY A 50 -8.49 -14.54 12.54
C GLY A 50 -7.25 -15.36 12.13
N GLN A 51 -7.12 -15.75 10.87
CA GLN A 51 -5.89 -16.37 10.36
C GLN A 51 -4.75 -15.35 10.24
N PRO A 52 -3.48 -15.77 10.42
CA PRO A 52 -2.34 -14.90 10.17
C PRO A 52 -2.37 -14.31 8.75
N GLU A 53 -2.21 -13.00 8.65
CA GLU A 53 -2.31 -12.28 7.39
C GLU A 53 -0.96 -12.21 6.65
N TYR A 54 0.14 -12.55 7.34
CA TYR A 54 1.50 -12.59 6.79
C TYR A 54 1.86 -11.31 6.00
N GLY A 55 1.49 -10.15 6.55
CA GLY A 55 1.68 -8.84 5.92
C GLY A 55 0.86 -8.56 4.65
N LYS A 56 -0.24 -9.31 4.44
CA LYS A 56 -1.12 -9.20 3.25
C LYS A 56 -2.46 -8.61 3.65
N ASP A 57 -2.47 -7.31 3.94
CA ASP A 57 -3.69 -6.61 4.38
C ASP A 57 -4.76 -6.58 3.29
N ILE A 58 -4.34 -6.37 2.03
CA ILE A 58 -5.21 -6.46 0.86
C ILE A 58 -4.45 -7.19 -0.24
N VAL A 59 -5.12 -8.13 -0.90
CA VAL A 59 -4.64 -8.74 -2.13
C VAL A 59 -5.61 -8.37 -3.25
N ALA A 60 -5.08 -7.90 -4.37
CA ALA A 60 -5.87 -7.52 -5.53
C ALA A 60 -5.16 -7.82 -6.85
N VAL A 61 -5.93 -8.03 -7.91
CA VAL A 61 -5.41 -8.16 -9.27
C VAL A 61 -5.55 -6.80 -9.95
N GLY A 62 -4.43 -6.26 -10.42
CA GLY A 62 -4.36 -5.01 -11.19
C GLY A 62 -3.66 -5.22 -12.53
N LYS A 63 -3.27 -4.11 -13.16
CA LYS A 63 -2.42 -4.13 -14.36
C LYS A 63 -1.08 -3.48 -14.07
N TYR A 64 -0.01 -4.15 -14.48
CA TYR A 64 1.35 -3.60 -14.57
C TYR A 64 1.84 -3.77 -16.01
N GLU A 65 2.27 -2.69 -16.66
CA GLU A 65 2.68 -2.72 -18.08
C GLU A 65 1.66 -3.43 -18.99
N GLN A 66 0.36 -3.14 -18.78
CA GLN A 66 -0.80 -3.74 -19.48
C GLN A 66 -1.05 -5.24 -19.22
N LYS A 67 -0.21 -5.92 -18.44
CA LYS A 67 -0.39 -7.32 -18.05
C LYS A 67 -1.06 -7.43 -16.68
N LYS A 68 -1.85 -8.49 -16.47
CA LYS A 68 -2.41 -8.80 -15.15
C LYS A 68 -1.27 -9.04 -14.16
N CYS A 69 -1.38 -8.47 -12.98
CA CYS A 69 -0.41 -8.58 -11.92
C CYS A 69 -1.13 -8.73 -10.59
N LEU A 70 -0.63 -9.60 -9.72
CA LEU A 70 -1.09 -9.72 -8.35
C LEU A 70 -0.39 -8.66 -7.50
N TYR A 71 -1.18 -7.86 -6.79
CA TYR A 71 -0.69 -6.86 -5.85
C TYR A 71 -1.01 -7.30 -4.42
N ILE A 72 0.01 -7.23 -3.57
CA ILE A 72 -0.07 -7.49 -2.14
C ILE A 72 0.21 -6.16 -1.43
N PHE A 73 -0.81 -5.58 -0.83
CA PHE A 73 -0.71 -4.30 -0.13
C PHE A 73 -0.54 -4.52 1.37
N GLN A 74 0.48 -3.88 1.93
CA GLN A 74 0.68 -3.70 3.36
C GLN A 74 0.37 -2.23 3.71
N LEU A 75 -0.65 -2.01 4.54
CA LEU A 75 -1.08 -0.70 4.99
C LEU A 75 -0.45 -0.37 6.34
N LYS A 76 0.07 0.85 6.48
CA LYS A 76 0.51 1.43 7.76
C LYS A 76 0.00 2.87 7.86
N ALA A 77 -0.74 3.17 8.92
CA ALA A 77 -1.31 4.50 9.18
C ALA A 77 -1.28 4.84 10.68
N GLY A 78 -1.84 5.99 11.06
CA GLY A 78 -1.87 6.45 12.45
C GLY A 78 -0.45 6.57 13.04
N LYS A 79 -0.22 5.94 14.19
CA LYS A 79 1.08 5.97 14.89
C LYS A 79 2.25 5.36 14.09
N ASP A 80 1.95 4.46 13.15
CA ASP A 80 2.95 3.71 12.38
C ASP A 80 3.09 4.23 10.93
N LYS A 81 2.48 5.37 10.59
CA LYS A 81 2.49 5.95 9.22
C LYS A 81 3.88 6.38 8.74
N ASN A 82 4.74 6.82 9.66
CA ASN A 82 6.09 7.27 9.35
C ASN A 82 7.06 6.10 9.44
N ILE A 83 8.02 6.01 8.52
CA ILE A 83 9.08 5.00 8.56
C ILE A 83 10.21 5.52 9.45
N ASN A 84 10.35 4.88 10.60
CA ASN A 84 11.36 5.15 11.62
C ASN A 84 11.74 3.85 12.33
N ASN A 85 12.65 3.90 13.30
CA ASN A 85 13.10 2.70 14.02
C ASN A 85 11.93 1.92 14.65
N LYS A 86 10.97 2.60 15.28
CA LYS A 86 9.84 1.95 15.96
C LYS A 86 8.90 1.26 14.98
N SER A 87 8.48 1.95 13.92
CA SER A 87 7.52 1.40 12.95
C SER A 87 8.16 0.39 12.01
N PHE A 88 9.47 0.49 11.77
CA PHE A 88 10.17 -0.40 10.85
C PHE A 88 10.73 -1.66 11.53
N SER A 89 11.49 -1.49 12.61
CA SER A 89 12.19 -2.58 13.30
C SER A 89 11.41 -3.20 14.45
N GLY A 90 10.22 -2.69 14.78
CA GLY A 90 9.37 -3.30 15.80
C GLY A 90 9.02 -4.76 15.47
N GLU A 91 8.65 -5.53 16.48
CA GLU A 91 8.29 -6.97 16.38
C GLU A 91 7.14 -7.26 15.40
N ILE A 92 6.29 -6.28 15.10
CA ILE A 92 5.27 -6.39 14.04
C ILE A 92 5.39 -5.18 13.10
N GLY A 93 6.64 -4.78 12.87
CA GLY A 93 7.03 -3.61 12.11
C GLY A 93 6.96 -3.83 10.60
N ILE A 94 7.21 -2.77 9.84
CA ILE A 94 7.22 -2.79 8.37
C ILE A 94 8.17 -3.84 7.82
N ARG A 95 9.36 -3.98 8.43
CA ARG A 95 10.36 -4.92 7.94
C ARG A 95 9.83 -6.36 7.95
N GLU A 96 9.30 -6.79 9.08
CA GLU A 96 8.79 -8.15 9.24
C GLU A 96 7.54 -8.39 8.38
N SER A 97 6.59 -7.44 8.37
CA SER A 97 5.40 -7.56 7.54
C SER A 97 5.74 -7.73 6.06
N LEU A 98 6.73 -6.98 5.55
CA LEU A 98 7.16 -7.08 4.15
C LEU A 98 7.91 -8.39 3.85
N ILE A 99 8.72 -8.89 4.78
CA ILE A 99 9.37 -10.20 4.65
C ILE A 99 8.31 -11.31 4.60
N GLN A 100 7.34 -11.31 5.52
CA GLN A 100 6.25 -12.29 5.51
C GLN A 100 5.38 -12.19 4.25
N ALA A 101 5.15 -10.97 3.74
CA ALA A 101 4.39 -10.74 2.51
C ALA A 101 5.07 -11.38 1.30
N ARG A 102 6.41 -11.35 1.27
CA ARG A 102 7.24 -11.95 0.22
C ARG A 102 7.38 -13.47 0.38
N ASP A 103 7.72 -13.94 1.57
CA ASP A 103 8.13 -15.32 1.81
C ASP A 103 6.95 -16.29 1.82
N VAL A 104 5.77 -15.83 2.25
CA VAL A 104 4.56 -16.65 2.24
C VAL A 104 3.78 -16.37 0.96
N GLU A 105 3.76 -17.32 0.04
CA GLU A 105 3.01 -17.20 -1.20
C GLU A 105 1.50 -17.05 -0.95
N TYR A 106 0.85 -16.15 -1.68
CA TYR A 106 -0.62 -16.07 -1.67
C TYR A 106 -1.19 -17.00 -2.74
N THR A 107 -2.08 -17.89 -2.31
CA THR A 107 -2.84 -18.81 -3.18
C THR A 107 -4.32 -18.74 -2.87
N ASP A 108 -5.16 -18.88 -3.89
CA ASP A 108 -6.62 -19.00 -3.71
C ASP A 108 -7.12 -20.18 -4.56
N ARG A 109 -7.79 -21.15 -3.92
CA ARG A 109 -8.30 -22.35 -4.61
C ARG A 109 -9.44 -22.02 -5.58
N SER A 110 -10.17 -20.94 -5.35
CA SER A 110 -11.23 -20.48 -6.23
C SER A 110 -10.72 -19.73 -7.46
N ILE A 111 -9.43 -19.32 -7.46
CA ILE A 111 -8.78 -18.63 -8.57
C ILE A 111 -7.35 -19.21 -8.77
N PRO A 112 -7.24 -20.47 -9.24
CA PRO A 112 -5.96 -21.17 -9.32
C PRO A 112 -4.90 -20.45 -10.16
N GLU A 113 -5.31 -19.67 -11.17
CA GLU A 113 -4.42 -18.92 -12.06
C GLU A 113 -3.69 -17.74 -11.39
N ILE A 114 -4.09 -17.35 -10.16
CA ILE A 114 -3.41 -16.27 -9.41
C ILE A 114 -1.95 -16.60 -9.16
N LYS A 115 -1.62 -17.88 -8.96
CA LYS A 115 -0.26 -18.31 -8.67
C LYS A 115 0.73 -17.99 -9.81
N ASP A 116 0.22 -17.92 -11.03
CA ASP A 116 1.01 -17.71 -12.26
C ASP A 116 1.17 -16.23 -12.60
N LEU A 117 0.51 -15.32 -11.86
CA LEU A 117 0.64 -13.89 -12.07
C LEU A 117 1.96 -13.35 -11.50
N PRO A 118 2.61 -12.39 -12.19
CA PRO A 118 3.68 -11.63 -11.57
C PRO A 118 3.16 -10.93 -10.32
N ARG A 119 4.02 -10.79 -9.31
CA ARG A 119 3.65 -10.26 -7.99
C ARG A 119 4.31 -8.91 -7.75
N ARG A 120 3.59 -7.99 -7.14
CA ARG A 120 4.11 -6.73 -6.61
C ARG A 120 3.69 -6.54 -5.17
N ILE A 121 4.65 -6.29 -4.30
CA ILE A 121 4.42 -5.97 -2.89
C ILE A 121 4.45 -4.46 -2.74
N VAL A 122 3.42 -3.90 -2.12
CA VAL A 122 3.24 -2.45 -2.02
C VAL A 122 3.12 -2.05 -0.56
N LEU A 123 4.05 -1.22 -0.09
CA LEU A 123 3.90 -0.54 1.19
C LEU A 123 3.08 0.73 0.99
N VAL A 124 1.92 0.80 1.65
CA VAL A 124 0.98 1.93 1.60
C VAL A 124 1.03 2.68 2.92
N HIS A 125 1.46 3.94 2.90
CA HIS A 125 1.50 4.74 4.13
C HIS A 125 1.40 6.26 3.84
N PRO A 126 0.55 7.01 4.57
CA PRO A 126 0.41 8.46 4.37
C PRO A 126 1.45 9.29 5.14
N GLY A 127 2.52 8.66 5.63
CA GLY A 127 3.62 9.33 6.34
C GLY A 127 4.88 9.45 5.49
N GLU A 128 5.98 9.79 6.16
CA GLU A 128 7.27 10.05 5.53
C GLU A 128 8.36 9.10 6.06
N ILE A 129 9.50 9.00 5.37
CA ILE A 129 10.69 8.37 5.96
C ILE A 129 11.42 9.43 6.77
N GLN A 130 11.74 9.12 8.01
CA GLN A 130 12.69 9.96 8.75
C GLN A 130 14.06 9.91 8.08
N SER A 131 14.70 11.07 7.92
CA SER A 131 15.94 11.20 7.13
C SER A 131 17.06 10.25 7.59
N ASN A 132 17.19 10.04 8.91
CA ASN A 132 18.17 9.12 9.50
C ASN A 132 17.85 7.64 9.23
N TYR A 133 16.62 7.33 8.84
CA TYR A 133 16.17 5.96 8.58
C TYR A 133 16.09 5.60 7.09
N LYS A 134 16.16 6.60 6.21
CA LYS A 134 16.16 6.39 4.76
C LYS A 134 17.23 5.42 4.25
N PRO A 135 18.51 5.50 4.68
CA PRO A 135 19.52 4.55 4.24
C PRO A 135 19.22 3.10 4.66
N VAL A 136 18.64 2.91 5.85
CA VAL A 136 18.25 1.59 6.37
C VAL A 136 17.13 1.01 5.54
N PHE A 137 16.09 1.81 5.27
CA PHE A 137 14.95 1.39 4.46
C PHE A 137 15.37 1.02 3.03
N GLU A 138 16.18 1.86 2.39
CA GLU A 138 16.67 1.61 1.03
C GLU A 138 17.60 0.40 0.95
N GLY A 139 18.50 0.21 1.94
CA GLY A 139 19.35 -0.97 2.04
C GLY A 139 18.55 -2.27 2.18
N PHE A 140 17.49 -2.22 2.99
CA PHE A 140 16.53 -3.33 3.11
C PHE A 140 15.85 -3.65 1.78
N LEU A 141 15.34 -2.64 1.06
CA LEU A 141 14.68 -2.87 -0.23
C LEU A 141 15.63 -3.48 -1.28
N LYS A 142 16.87 -2.99 -1.36
CA LYS A 142 17.89 -3.55 -2.27
C LYS A 142 18.19 -5.02 -1.97
N LYS A 143 18.20 -5.39 -0.69
CA LYS A 143 18.49 -6.77 -0.26
C LYS A 143 17.31 -7.69 -0.47
N GLU A 144 16.12 -7.27 -0.05
CA GLU A 144 14.96 -8.16 0.07
C GLU A 144 14.04 -8.12 -1.17
N PHE A 145 14.13 -7.07 -2.00
CA PHE A 145 13.35 -6.90 -3.24
C PHE A 145 14.24 -6.53 -4.45
N PRO A 146 15.30 -7.32 -4.74
CA PRO A 146 16.29 -6.98 -5.78
C PRO A 146 15.70 -6.96 -7.20
N GLU A 147 14.59 -7.66 -7.43
CA GLU A 147 13.93 -7.78 -8.74
C GLU A 147 12.99 -6.60 -9.06
N GLY A 148 12.88 -5.59 -8.19
CA GLY A 148 12.02 -4.43 -8.42
C GLY A 148 10.52 -4.73 -8.34
N ASN A 149 10.15 -5.86 -7.74
CA ASN A 149 8.78 -6.28 -7.44
C ASN A 149 8.18 -5.58 -6.20
N PHE A 150 8.74 -4.44 -5.80
CA PHE A 150 8.27 -3.63 -4.68
C PHE A 150 7.84 -2.23 -5.14
N GLU A 151 6.80 -1.69 -4.52
CA GLU A 151 6.41 -0.29 -4.63
C GLU A 151 6.19 0.34 -3.26
N ARG A 152 6.42 1.66 -3.19
CA ARG A 152 6.02 2.46 -2.04
C ARG A 152 4.99 3.48 -2.47
N TRP A 153 3.79 3.39 -1.92
CA TRP A 153 2.73 4.37 -2.12
C TRP A 153 2.68 5.27 -0.88
N ASP A 154 3.44 6.35 -0.97
CA ASP A 154 3.53 7.35 0.08
C ASP A 154 2.43 8.42 -0.02
N ILE A 155 2.48 9.41 0.87
CA ILE A 155 1.53 10.51 0.88
C ILE A 155 1.40 11.22 -0.47
N THR A 156 2.50 11.40 -1.22
CA THR A 156 2.47 12.09 -2.50
C THR A 156 1.68 11.28 -3.52
N PHE A 157 2.01 9.99 -3.62
CA PHE A 157 1.30 9.08 -4.52
C PHE A 157 -0.19 8.95 -4.14
N LEU A 158 -0.47 8.76 -2.85
CA LEU A 158 -1.83 8.62 -2.35
C LEU A 158 -2.66 9.87 -2.63
N SER A 159 -2.15 11.07 -2.33
CA SER A 159 -2.86 12.32 -2.64
C SER A 159 -3.18 12.44 -4.13
N ASP A 160 -2.23 12.09 -5.00
CA ASP A 160 -2.46 12.13 -6.45
C ASP A 160 -3.56 11.17 -6.89
N LYS A 161 -3.56 9.93 -6.36
CA LYS A 161 -4.56 8.93 -6.72
C LYS A 161 -5.93 9.25 -6.14
N PHE A 162 -6.02 9.62 -4.86
CA PHE A 162 -7.28 10.01 -4.23
C PHE A 162 -7.90 11.22 -4.95
N SER A 163 -7.14 12.28 -5.21
CA SER A 163 -7.66 13.44 -5.95
C SER A 163 -8.10 13.07 -7.36
N LYS A 164 -7.33 12.23 -8.06
CA LYS A 164 -7.67 11.80 -9.42
C LYS A 164 -8.94 10.96 -9.49
N TYR A 165 -9.02 9.91 -8.68
CA TYR A 165 -10.01 8.84 -8.84
C TYR A 165 -11.24 8.99 -7.95
N MET A 166 -11.14 9.71 -6.84
CA MET A 166 -12.28 9.87 -5.91
C MET A 166 -12.99 11.21 -6.07
N LEU A 167 -12.34 12.22 -6.67
CA LEU A 167 -12.86 13.58 -6.81
C LEU A 167 -13.01 14.03 -8.28
N ASN A 168 -12.88 13.12 -9.25
CA ASN A 168 -13.05 13.35 -10.68
C ASN A 168 -12.24 14.54 -11.24
N GLU A 169 -10.97 14.68 -10.83
CA GLU A 169 -10.13 15.82 -11.22
C GLU A 169 -9.41 15.68 -12.59
N TYR A 170 -9.99 14.93 -13.53
CA TYR A 170 -9.46 14.75 -14.89
C TYR A 170 -10.57 14.65 -15.94
#